data_AF-A0A558AYR3-F1
#
_entry.id   AF-A0A558AYR3-F1
#
_cell.length_a   1.000
_cell.length_b   1.000
_cell.length_c   1.000
_cell.angle_alpha   90.00
_cell.angle_beta   90.00
_cell.angle_gamma   90.00
#
_symmetry.space_group_name_H-M   'P 1'
#
loop_
_entity.id
_entity.type
_entity.pdbx_description
1 polymer ?
#
loop_
_entity_poly.entity_id
_entity_poly.type
_entity_poly.pdbx_seq_one_letter_code
_entity_poly.pdbx_strand_id
1 'polypeptide(L)'
;MHLVKKGLTRGTMLLLFMMVLLLLSYTNGASDEAIAYVFYGIIAFFLGVTSVIYLVGEWSFGKQIIVHYISMLLIVFPTLLLSGFYHTESFSDILQVFILFNKAGIILFFVTFFASKLIRTDRTKREV
;
A
#
# COMPACT_ATOMS: atom_id res chain seq x y z
N MET A 1 1.49 -17.15 14.57
CA MET A 1 2.74 -16.52 14.05
C MET A 1 2.91 -16.58 12.53
N HIS A 2 2.30 -17.53 11.81
CA HIS A 2 2.47 -17.68 10.35
C HIS A 2 2.00 -16.47 9.52
N LEU A 3 0.85 -15.87 9.85
CA LEU A 3 0.31 -14.71 9.13
C LEU A 3 1.19 -13.46 9.29
N VAL A 4 1.62 -13.16 10.53
CA VAL A 4 2.52 -12.04 10.82
C VAL A 4 3.82 -12.17 10.03
N LYS A 5 4.44 -13.35 10.01
CA LYS A 5 5.65 -13.61 9.22
C LYS A 5 5.41 -13.34 7.72
N LYS A 6 4.29 -13.83 7.16
CA LYS A 6 3.94 -13.57 5.75
C LYS A 6 3.79 -12.07 5.44
N GLY A 7 3.11 -11.33 6.31
CA GLY A 7 2.94 -9.88 6.16
C GLY A 7 4.27 -9.15 6.20
N LEU A 8 5.09 -9.49 7.19
CA LEU A 8 6.42 -8.91 7.36
C LEU A 8 7.32 -9.21 6.16
N THR A 9 7.32 -10.44 5.63
CA THR A 9 8.11 -10.79 4.45
C THR A 9 7.67 -9.98 3.22
N ARG A 10 6.36 -9.87 2.96
CA ARG A 10 5.82 -9.08 1.84
C ARG A 10 6.16 -7.59 1.98
N GLY A 11 5.95 -7.03 3.17
CA GLY A 11 6.25 -5.63 3.45
C GLY A 11 7.74 -5.35 3.30
N THR A 12 8.61 -6.19 3.86
CA THR A 12 10.07 -6.03 3.77
C THR A 12 10.54 -6.15 2.33
N MET A 13 10.00 -7.07 1.54
CA MET A 13 10.33 -7.19 0.11
C MET A 13 10.03 -5.89 -0.66
N LEU A 14 8.86 -5.29 -0.42
CA LEU A 14 8.48 -4.03 -1.05
C LEU A 14 9.32 -2.85 -0.56
N LEU A 15 9.65 -2.81 0.73
CA LEU A 15 10.54 -1.80 1.31
C LEU A 15 11.92 -1.86 0.65
N LEU A 16 12.53 -3.05 0.59
CA LEU A 16 13.84 -3.23 -0.02
C LEU A 16 13.87 -2.79 -1.48
N PHE A 17 12.81 -3.07 -2.23
CA PHE A 17 12.68 -2.59 -3.60
C PHE A 17 12.73 -1.05 -3.67
N MET A 18 12.01 -0.35 -2.79
CA MET A 18 12.06 1.12 -2.73
C MET A 18 13.41 1.66 -2.26
N MET A 19 14.10 0.95 -1.36
CA MET A 19 15.47 1.32 -0.92
C MET A 19 16.49 1.19 -2.06
N VAL A 20 16.33 0.23 -2.96
CA VAL A 20 17.16 0.13 -4.16
C VAL A 20 16.92 1.33 -5.09
N LEU A 21 15.66 1.73 -5.30
CA LEU A 21 15.33 2.92 -6.10
C LEU A 21 15.88 4.21 -5.49
N LEU A 22 15.81 4.34 -4.16
CA LEU A 22 16.44 5.43 -3.43
C LEU A 22 17.94 5.50 -3.73
N LEU A 23 18.65 4.37 -3.61
CA LEU A 23 20.10 4.33 -3.82
C LEU A 23 20.44 4.72 -5.27
N LEU A 24 19.70 4.19 -6.25
CA LEU A 24 19.87 4.53 -7.66
C LEU A 24 19.65 6.03 -7.90
N SER A 25 18.54 6.58 -7.40
CA SER A 25 18.21 8.00 -7.53
C SER A 25 19.29 8.90 -6.90
N TYR A 26 19.76 8.54 -5.70
CA TYR A 26 20.84 9.25 -5.02
C TYR A 26 22.15 9.21 -5.81
N THR A 27 22.55 8.05 -6.35
CA THR A 27 23.77 7.93 -7.16
C THR A 27 23.72 8.68 -8.48
N ASN A 28 22.51 8.93 -9.01
CA ASN A 28 22.30 9.71 -10.23
C ASN A 28 22.20 11.22 -9.96
N GLY A 29 22.37 11.68 -8.72
CA GLY A 29 22.35 13.09 -8.35
C GLY A 29 20.94 13.68 -8.12
N ALA A 30 19.89 12.86 -8.12
CA ALA A 30 18.51 13.28 -7.88
C ALA A 30 18.14 13.17 -6.38
N SER A 31 18.85 13.90 -5.51
CA SER A 31 18.71 13.78 -4.05
C SER A 31 17.31 14.08 -3.53
N ASP A 32 16.58 15.00 -4.17
CA ASP A 32 15.24 15.40 -3.75
C ASP A 32 14.21 14.27 -4.01
N GLU A 33 14.38 13.54 -5.12
CA GLU A 33 13.57 12.36 -5.43
C GLU A 33 13.94 11.16 -4.55
N ALA A 34 15.21 11.06 -4.12
CA ALA A 34 15.69 9.98 -3.26
C ALA A 34 14.93 9.92 -1.92
N ILE A 35 14.62 11.07 -1.32
CA ILE A 35 13.86 11.14 -0.05
C ILE A 35 12.42 10.66 -0.24
N ALA A 36 11.81 10.92 -1.39
CA ALA A 36 10.45 10.47 -1.68
C ALA A 36 10.34 8.93 -1.64
N TYR A 37 11.38 8.22 -2.08
CA TYR A 37 11.44 6.75 -2.02
C TYR A 37 11.46 6.19 -0.59
N VAL A 38 11.89 6.96 0.43
CA VAL A 38 11.75 6.55 1.84
C VAL A 38 10.27 6.45 2.21
N PHE A 39 9.49 7.50 1.92
CA PHE A 39 8.06 7.53 2.20
C PHE A 39 7.29 6.49 1.39
N TYR A 40 7.62 6.33 0.10
CA TYR A 40 7.06 5.25 -0.72
C TYR A 40 7.41 3.87 -0.16
N GLY A 41 8.62 3.67 0.36
CA GLY A 41 9.05 2.45 1.04
C GLY A 41 8.22 2.14 2.29
N ILE A 42 8.00 3.14 3.14
CA ILE A 42 7.17 3.00 4.35
C ILE A 42 5.73 2.64 3.97
N ILE A 43 5.14 3.34 3.00
CA ILE A 43 3.79 3.05 2.51
C ILE A 43 3.72 1.63 1.96
N ALA A 44 4.66 1.24 1.09
CA ALA A 44 4.70 -0.08 0.47
C ALA A 44 4.90 -1.20 1.51
N PHE A 45 5.71 -0.96 2.55
CA PHE A 45 5.87 -1.87 3.68
C PHE A 45 4.53 -2.16 4.35
N PHE A 46 3.78 -1.11 4.72
CA PHE A 46 2.50 -1.28 5.40
C PHE A 46 1.41 -1.85 4.50
N LEU A 47 1.44 -1.58 3.18
CA LEU A 47 0.59 -2.30 2.21
C LEU A 47 0.88 -3.81 2.25
N GLY A 48 2.15 -4.20 2.25
CA GLY A 48 2.56 -5.60 2.35
C GLY A 48 2.15 -6.25 3.67
N VAL A 49 2.38 -5.58 4.80
CA VAL A 49 2.02 -6.08 6.14
C VAL A 49 0.51 -6.24 6.28
N THR A 50 -0.27 -5.22 5.93
CA THR A 50 -1.73 -5.25 6.08
C THR A 50 -2.42 -6.16 5.07
N SER A 51 -1.74 -6.60 4.01
CA SER A 51 -2.27 -7.60 3.07
C SER A 51 -2.67 -8.93 3.73
N VAL A 52 -2.13 -9.23 4.92
CA VAL A 52 -2.48 -10.44 5.69
C VAL A 52 -3.91 -10.41 6.22
N ILE A 53 -4.54 -9.23 6.29
CA ILE A 53 -5.94 -9.09 6.72
C ILE A 53 -6.85 -9.91 5.81
N TYR A 54 -6.56 -9.94 4.51
CA TYR A 54 -7.30 -10.76 3.53
C TYR A 54 -7.03 -12.27 3.62
N LEU A 55 -6.07 -12.70 4.45
CA LEU A 55 -5.78 -14.10 4.70
C LEU A 55 -6.49 -14.63 5.96
N VAL A 56 -7.18 -13.78 6.70
CA VAL A 56 -7.94 -14.19 7.90
C VAL A 56 -9.28 -14.78 7.47
N GLY A 57 -9.30 -16.09 7.23
CA GLY A 57 -10.47 -16.82 6.69
C GLY A 57 -11.73 -16.74 7.57
N GLU A 58 -11.58 -16.58 8.88
CA GLU A 58 -12.68 -16.44 9.85
C GLU A 58 -13.44 -15.11 9.73
N TRP A 59 -12.86 -14.11 9.03
CA TRP A 59 -13.49 -12.81 8.90
C TRP A 59 -14.27 -12.74 7.59
N SER A 60 -15.50 -12.21 7.68
CA SER A 60 -16.25 -11.85 6.49
C SER A 60 -15.46 -10.85 5.64
N PHE A 61 -15.66 -10.90 4.33
CA PHE A 61 -14.97 -10.01 3.40
C PHE A 61 -15.19 -8.53 3.75
N GLY A 62 -16.41 -8.16 4.18
CA GLY A 62 -16.70 -6.80 4.65
C GLY A 62 -15.86 -6.41 5.87
N LYS A 63 -15.70 -7.30 6.85
CA LYS A 63 -14.84 -7.06 8.02
C LYS A 63 -13.37 -6.88 7.61
N GLN A 64 -12.87 -7.68 6.67
CA GLN A 64 -11.51 -7.55 6.15
C GLN A 64 -11.28 -6.19 5.49
N ILE A 65 -12.21 -5.72 4.65
CA ILE A 65 -12.13 -4.40 4.00
C ILE A 65 -12.10 -3.29 5.05
N ILE A 66 -13.02 -3.31 6.01
CA ILE A 66 -13.12 -2.27 7.05
C ILE A 66 -11.81 -2.19 7.84
N VAL A 67 -11.29 -3.33 8.30
CA VAL A 67 -10.04 -3.35 9.09
C VAL A 67 -8.84 -2.92 8.24
N HIS A 68 -8.78 -3.33 6.97
CA HIS A 68 -7.73 -2.88 6.05
C HIS A 68 -7.79 -1.36 5.85
N TYR A 69 -8.97 -0.83 5.55
CA TYR A 69 -9.18 0.61 5.34
C TYR A 69 -8.83 1.44 6.57
N ILE A 70 -9.27 1.03 7.76
CA ILE A 70 -8.90 1.68 9.03
C ILE A 70 -7.38 1.64 9.23
N SER A 71 -6.73 0.51 8.93
CA SER A 71 -5.27 0.41 9.03
C SER A 71 -4.56 1.37 8.06
N MET A 72 -5.06 1.51 6.83
CA MET A 72 -4.52 2.48 5.87
C MET A 72 -4.73 3.93 6.33
N LEU A 73 -5.90 4.25 6.91
CA LEU A 73 -6.18 5.56 7.48
C LEU A 73 -5.29 5.92 8.66
N LEU A 74 -4.94 4.96 9.51
CA LEU A 74 -4.12 5.23 10.70
C LEU A 74 -2.63 5.29 10.39
N ILE A 75 -2.18 4.70 9.28
CA ILE A 75 -0.76 4.54 8.98
C ILE A 75 -0.37 5.28 7.70
N VAL A 76 -0.97 4.91 6.57
CA VAL A 76 -0.59 5.44 5.25
C VAL A 76 -1.03 6.89 5.11
N PHE A 77 -2.23 7.24 5.56
CA PHE A 77 -2.72 8.62 5.44
C PHE A 77 -1.87 9.62 6.24
N PRO A 78 -1.54 9.40 7.53
CA PRO A 78 -0.59 10.24 8.24
C PRO A 78 0.79 10.28 7.58
N THR A 79 1.27 9.16 7.04
CA THR A 79 2.54 9.12 6.30
C THR A 79 2.51 10.04 5.08
N LEU A 80 1.38 10.10 4.35
CA LEU A 80 1.21 11.02 3.21
C LEU A 80 1.15 12.48 3.62
N LEU A 81 0.56 12.80 4.78
CA LEU A 81 0.55 14.16 5.29
C LEU A 81 1.94 14.62 5.75
N LEU A 82 2.73 13.70 6.33
CA LEU A 82 4.08 13.98 6.83
C LEU A 82 5.17 13.92 5.75
N SER A 83 4.86 13.42 4.54
CA SER A 83 5.87 13.24 3.49
C SER A 83 6.30 14.52 2.79
N GLY A 84 5.55 15.61 2.96
CA GLY A 84 5.79 16.87 2.25
C GLY A 84 5.41 16.84 0.76
N PHE A 85 4.72 15.79 0.29
CA PHE A 85 4.27 15.70 -1.12
C PHE A 85 3.10 16.61 -1.44
N TYR A 86 2.34 16.99 -0.42
CA TYR A 86 1.14 17.80 -0.53
C TYR A 86 1.28 19.01 0.38
N HIS A 87 0.66 20.12 -0.01
CA HIS A 87 0.44 21.23 0.92
C HIS A 87 -0.54 20.75 2.01
N THR A 88 -0.26 21.08 3.27
CA THR A 88 -1.08 20.66 4.41
C THR A 88 -1.30 21.81 5.40
N GLU A 89 -1.18 23.05 4.94
CA GLU A 89 -1.26 24.24 5.79
C GLU A 89 -2.71 24.60 6.16
N SER A 90 -3.69 24.18 5.36
CA SER A 90 -5.11 24.41 5.62
C SER A 90 -5.92 23.12 5.72
N PHE A 91 -7.08 23.22 6.37
CA PHE A 91 -8.05 22.11 6.41
C PHE A 91 -8.52 21.69 5.01
N SER A 92 -8.63 22.65 4.07
CA SER A 92 -9.00 22.37 2.68
C SER A 92 -7.98 21.47 2.00
N ASP A 93 -6.68 21.70 2.25
CA ASP A 93 -5.62 20.91 1.64
C ASP A 93 -5.63 19.49 2.19
N ILE A 94 -5.79 19.33 3.51
CA ILE A 94 -5.92 18.01 4.14
C ILE A 94 -7.13 17.26 3.59
N LEU A 95 -8.26 17.94 3.39
CA LEU A 95 -9.47 17.35 2.80
C LEU A 95 -9.22 16.89 1.36
N GLN A 96 -8.47 17.65 0.56
CA GLN A 96 -8.09 17.24 -0.80
C GLN A 96 -7.19 16.00 -0.79
N VAL A 97 -6.20 15.94 0.09
CA VAL A 97 -5.34 14.75 0.25
C VAL A 97 -6.19 13.55 0.69
N PHE A 98 -7.15 13.74 1.59
CA PHE A 98 -8.07 12.69 2.02
C PHE A 98 -8.93 12.17 0.85
N ILE A 99 -9.47 13.04 0.01
CA ILE A 99 -10.22 12.64 -1.19
C ILE A 99 -9.33 11.85 -2.15
N LEU A 100 -8.11 12.33 -2.40
CA LEU A 100 -7.15 11.65 -3.28
C LEU A 100 -6.76 10.26 -2.75
N PHE A 101 -6.51 10.16 -1.45
CA PHE A 101 -6.24 8.90 -0.75
C PHE A 101 -7.38 7.90 -0.94
N ASN A 102 -8.62 8.34 -0.73
CA ASN A 102 -9.80 7.48 -0.93
C ASN A 102 -9.96 7.05 -2.39
N LYS A 103 -9.75 7.97 -3.34
CA LYS A 103 -9.80 7.67 -4.78
C LYS A 103 -8.75 6.62 -5.15
N ALA A 104 -7.51 6.76 -4.68
CA ALA A 104 -6.45 5.79 -4.88
C ALA A 104 -6.80 4.43 -4.24
N GLY A 105 -7.34 4.43 -3.02
CA GLY A 105 -7.79 3.22 -2.33
C GLY A 105 -8.87 2.46 -3.11
N ILE A 106 -9.86 3.16 -3.66
CA ILE A 106 -10.91 2.58 -4.51
C ILE A 106 -10.30 1.98 -5.78
N ILE A 107 -9.41 2.71 -6.46
CA ILE A 107 -8.73 2.22 -7.68
C ILE A 107 -7.94 0.94 -7.35
N LEU A 108 -7.13 0.95 -6.30
CA LEU A 108 -6.33 -0.21 -5.89
C LEU A 108 -7.21 -1.41 -5.51
N PHE A 109 -8.33 -1.16 -4.83
CA PHE A 109 -9.30 -2.20 -4.50
C PHE A 109 -9.86 -2.87 -5.76
N PHE A 110 -10.33 -2.08 -6.75
CA PHE A 110 -10.86 -2.64 -7.99
C PHE A 110 -9.77 -3.35 -8.81
N VAL A 111 -8.59 -2.75 -8.95
CA VAL A 111 -7.47 -3.35 -9.69
C VAL A 111 -7.12 -4.71 -9.08
N THR A 112 -6.97 -4.80 -7.76
CA THR A 112 -6.64 -6.06 -7.09
C THR A 112 -7.77 -7.07 -7.13
N PHE A 113 -9.03 -6.63 -7.04
CA PHE A 113 -10.20 -7.48 -7.20
C PHE A 113 -10.27 -8.12 -8.60
N PHE A 114 -10.14 -7.31 -9.65
CA PHE A 114 -10.16 -7.79 -11.03
C PHE A 114 -8.94 -8.66 -11.36
N ALA A 115 -7.74 -8.27 -10.92
CA ALA A 115 -6.54 -9.08 -11.08
C ALA A 115 -6.71 -10.46 -10.41
N SER A 116 -7.25 -10.50 -9.19
CA SER A 116 -7.52 -11.76 -8.48
C SER A 116 -8.55 -12.62 -9.21
N LYS A 117 -9.59 -12.01 -9.78
CA LYS A 117 -10.61 -12.71 -10.58
C LYS A 117 -10.02 -13.30 -11.87
N LEU A 118 -9.16 -12.55 -12.55
CA LEU A 118 -8.51 -12.99 -13.79
C LEU A 118 -7.55 -14.16 -13.53
N ILE A 119 -6.68 -14.04 -12.52
CA ILE A 119 -5.74 -15.09 -12.14
C ILE A 119 -6.45 -16.39 -11.74
N ARG A 120 -7.60 -16.30 -11.06
CA ARG A 120 -8.40 -17.48 -10.71
C ARG A 120 -9.01 -18.14 -11.93
N THR A 121 -9.55 -17.36 -12.86
CA THR A 121 -10.13 -17.87 -14.12
C THR A 121 -9.11 -18.65 -14.95
N ASP A 122 -7.88 -18.15 -15.04
CA ASP A 122 -6.81 -18.81 -15.79
C ASP A 122 -6.33 -20.13 -15.18
N ARG A 123 -6.40 -20.27 -13.84
CA ARG A 123 -6.06 -21.55 -13.18
C ARG A 123 -7.09 -22.62 -13.47
N THR A 124 -8.38 -22.29 -13.41
CA THR A 124 -9.47 -23.23 -13.71
C THR A 124 -9.41 -23.72 -15.16
N LYS A 125 -8.95 -22.89 -16.11
CA LYS A 125 -8.76 -23.30 -17.51
C LYS A 125 -7.53 -24.18 -17.76
N ARG A 126 -6.55 -24.22 -16.86
CA ARG A 126 -5.35 -25.08 -16.98
C ARG A 126 -5.53 -26.47 -16.38
N GLU A 127 -6.56 -26.66 -15.55
CA GLU A 127 -6.89 -27.92 -14.88
C GLU A 127 -7.99 -28.72 -15.63
N VAL A 128 -8.51 -28.18 -16.73
CA VAL A 128 -9.46 -28.83 -17.66
C VAL A 128 -8.77 -29.06 -19.00
#